data_AF-A0A1Q5EQB0-F1
#
_entry.id   AF-A0A1Q5EQB0-F1
#
_cell.length_a   1.000
_cell.length_b   1.000
_cell.length_c   1.000
_cell.angle_alpha   90.00
_cell.angle_beta   90.00
_cell.angle_gamma   90.00
#
_symmetry.space_group_name_H-M   'P 1'
#
loop_
_entity.id
_entity.type
_entity.pdbx_description
1 polymer ?
#
loop_
_entity_poly.entity_id
_entity_poly.type
_entity_poly.pdbx_seq_one_letter_code
_entity_poly.pdbx_strand_id
1 'polypeptide(L)'
;MPTTDTTTDPSDRPGAEKPVERCPECRSPLAVNERFPTWCPSCEWNLLPPEPPAEHLTPRQRRRAEKAERRAEATRRDVRERSEQVFKLVAEDGSDLQDSSTVAAYALAGVVHLVSLSVFLLGIALVTGLLLPAWTNRLLGVFALAVAYLLRPRLGRPAREGVLDRATAPTLYALVDRIAEEVGAPKVDTIVVDGDWNLSFAVLGLRRRRQLTIGLPLWTVLAPQQRVSVLAHELGHCVNGDNRRGLWTGSATAALVEWCRLTAPERTRLGTGSSGLVMLIADSVANHVLWVVNRAAYGLALVMNRLSLRSGQAAEYRADRLSVRLTSVADTRGALTSSLHWPTFETVVLRQRTLPRRRADGGQPAHPDLWQSLAEAVRTVPPMETERRLRVAARQGDAVDGSHPPTHLRLRMLTATAPEQHRHPVVLDSGRAALIEAELAELRRRIAGQLL
;
A
#
# COMPACT_ATOMS: atom_id res chain seq x y z
N MET A 1 60.63 -25.36 29.03
CA MET A 1 59.37 -25.90 28.45
C MET A 1 58.23 -25.46 29.36
N PRO A 2 57.47 -24.41 29.00
CA PRO A 2 56.32 -23.99 29.79
C PRO A 2 55.01 -24.52 29.20
N THR A 3 54.17 -24.97 30.12
CA THR A 3 52.78 -25.42 29.99
C THR A 3 51.88 -24.26 29.56
N THR A 4 51.15 -24.43 28.45
CA THR A 4 50.10 -23.51 28.02
C THR A 4 48.77 -23.90 28.66
N ASP A 5 48.39 -23.13 29.68
CA ASP A 5 47.02 -23.07 30.20
C ASP A 5 46.09 -22.58 29.09
N THR A 6 45.03 -23.36 28.82
CA THR A 6 43.98 -22.99 27.86
C THR A 6 42.87 -22.33 28.65
N THR A 7 42.89 -21.00 28.73
CA THR A 7 41.80 -20.22 29.34
C THR A 7 40.58 -20.30 28.43
N THR A 8 39.63 -21.16 28.77
CA THR A 8 38.28 -21.14 28.20
C THR A 8 37.58 -19.85 28.58
N ASP A 9 37.22 -19.06 27.57
CA ASP A 9 36.37 -17.87 27.67
C ASP A 9 35.00 -18.24 28.29
N PRO A 10 34.53 -17.56 29.37
CA PRO A 10 33.27 -17.90 30.04
C PRO A 10 32.00 -17.62 29.22
N SER A 11 32.14 -17.10 27.99
CA SER A 11 31.03 -16.62 27.15
C SER A 11 30.21 -17.75 26.48
N ASP A 12 30.69 -19.00 26.49
CA ASP A 12 30.10 -20.11 25.71
C ASP A 12 29.14 -21.01 26.50
N ARG A 13 28.44 -20.47 27.50
CA ARG A 13 27.34 -21.19 28.18
C ARG A 13 25.99 -20.90 27.49
N PRO A 14 25.25 -21.92 27.02
CA PRO A 14 23.88 -21.73 26.54
C PRO A 14 22.98 -21.43 27.74
N GLY A 15 22.74 -20.13 27.98
CA GLY A 15 21.96 -19.64 29.12
C GLY A 15 22.41 -18.27 29.67
N ALA A 16 23.43 -17.63 29.12
CA ALA A 16 23.82 -16.28 29.54
C ALA A 16 22.70 -15.26 29.20
N GLU A 17 22.05 -14.74 30.24
CA GLU A 17 21.15 -13.58 30.13
C GLU A 17 21.88 -12.44 29.40
N LYS A 18 21.32 -12.00 28.27
CA LYS A 18 21.84 -10.84 27.53
C LYS A 18 21.94 -9.65 28.48
N PRO A 19 23.00 -8.82 28.41
CA PRO A 19 23.15 -7.67 29.29
C PRO A 19 21.91 -6.77 29.16
N VAL A 20 21.18 -6.64 30.27
CA VAL A 20 20.02 -5.77 30.37
C VAL A 20 20.53 -4.34 30.44
N GLU A 21 20.68 -3.70 29.29
CA GLU A 21 20.91 -2.27 29.22
C GLU A 21 19.75 -1.54 29.90
N ARG A 22 20.04 -0.43 30.58
CA ARG A 22 19.01 0.40 31.20
C ARG A 22 18.75 1.62 30.34
N CYS A 23 17.48 2.01 30.25
CA CYS A 23 17.08 3.22 29.55
C CYS A 23 17.84 4.44 30.10
N PRO A 24 18.43 5.29 29.24
CA PRO A 24 19.17 6.46 29.69
C PRO A 24 18.28 7.49 30.38
N GLU A 25 16.99 7.57 30.02
CA GLU A 25 16.04 8.53 30.58
C GLU A 25 15.35 8.02 31.85
N CYS A 26 14.70 6.86 31.80
CA CYS A 26 13.86 6.37 32.90
C CYS A 26 14.42 5.18 33.67
N ARG A 27 15.63 4.69 33.32
CA ARG A 27 16.33 3.56 33.97
C ARG A 27 15.60 2.21 33.95
N SER A 28 14.49 2.11 33.22
CA SER A 28 13.79 0.84 32.96
C SER A 28 14.70 -0.15 32.21
N PRO A 29 14.56 -1.47 32.44
CA PRO A 29 15.31 -2.48 31.70
C PRO A 29 14.95 -2.45 30.21
N LEU A 30 15.95 -2.61 29.34
CA LEU A 30 15.80 -2.65 27.88
C LEU A 30 16.16 -4.03 27.36
N ALA A 31 15.36 -4.51 26.40
CA ALA A 31 15.66 -5.71 25.64
C ALA A 31 16.47 -5.33 24.38
N VAL A 32 17.75 -5.70 24.36
CA VAL A 32 18.63 -5.43 23.21
C VAL A 32 18.51 -6.54 22.16
N ASN A 33 18.31 -6.13 20.90
CA ASN A 33 18.33 -7.03 19.75
C ASN A 33 19.16 -6.41 18.63
N GLU A 34 20.24 -7.06 18.21
CA GLU A 34 21.16 -6.54 17.19
C GLU A 34 20.49 -6.23 15.84
N ARG A 35 19.35 -6.85 15.53
CA ARG A 35 18.62 -6.65 14.27
C ARG A 35 17.67 -5.46 14.28
N PHE A 36 17.35 -4.90 15.45
CA PHE A 36 16.30 -3.89 15.59
C PHE A 36 16.73 -2.74 16.50
N PRO A 37 16.16 -1.52 16.33
CA PRO A 37 16.46 -0.41 17.22
C PRO A 37 16.08 -0.70 18.67
N THR A 38 17.01 -0.53 19.60
CA THR A 38 16.72 -0.58 21.04
C THR A 38 15.90 0.65 21.43
N TRP A 39 14.73 0.46 22.04
CA TRP A 39 13.83 1.55 22.46
C TRP A 39 13.18 1.22 23.81
N CYS A 40 12.68 2.24 24.52
CA CYS A 40 12.06 2.07 25.84
C CYS A 40 10.52 2.12 25.77
N PRO A 41 9.79 1.07 26.18
CA PRO A 41 8.33 1.11 26.22
C PRO A 41 7.76 2.00 27.34
N SER A 42 8.53 2.27 28.39
CA SER A 42 8.07 3.04 29.56
C SER A 42 8.04 4.54 29.30
N CYS A 43 9.10 5.10 28.69
CA CYS A 43 9.20 6.54 28.41
C CYS A 43 9.28 6.90 26.92
N GLU A 44 9.20 5.89 26.03
CA GLU A 44 9.28 6.05 24.57
C GLU A 44 10.61 6.58 24.03
N TRP A 45 11.68 6.49 24.83
CA TRP A 45 13.03 6.78 24.36
C TRP A 45 13.39 5.93 23.12
N ASN A 46 13.92 6.59 22.08
CA ASN A 46 14.29 6.01 20.78
C ASN A 46 13.15 5.30 20.02
N LEU A 47 11.88 5.69 20.28
CA LEU A 47 10.72 5.16 19.54
C LEU A 47 10.77 5.52 18.05
N LEU A 48 11.03 6.80 17.76
CA LEU A 48 11.20 7.36 16.42
C LEU A 48 12.69 7.41 16.06
N PRO A 49 13.05 7.25 14.77
CA PRO A 49 14.43 7.44 14.35
C PRO A 49 14.91 8.85 14.73
N PRO A 50 16.17 9.00 15.21
CA PRO A 50 16.70 10.31 15.57
C PRO A 50 16.70 11.23 14.35
N GLU A 51 16.30 12.48 14.56
CA GLU A 51 16.37 13.48 13.51
C GLU A 51 17.84 13.79 13.18
N PRO A 52 18.19 13.96 11.89
CA PRO A 52 19.55 14.32 11.52
C PRO A 52 19.94 15.66 12.17
N PRO A 53 21.18 15.82 12.66
CA PRO A 53 21.60 17.04 13.36
C PRO A 53 21.38 18.30 12.51
N ALA A 54 20.63 19.28 13.05
CA ALA A 54 20.37 20.55 12.38
C ALA A 54 21.59 21.51 12.37
N GLU A 55 22.72 21.07 12.91
CA GLU A 55 23.97 21.83 13.04
C GLU A 55 24.56 22.21 11.68
N HIS A 56 24.34 21.39 10.64
CA HIS A 56 24.83 21.66 9.29
C HIS A 56 23.94 22.61 8.46
N LEU A 57 22.82 23.10 9.03
CA LEU A 57 21.86 23.94 8.32
C LEU A 57 22.13 25.44 8.55
N THR A 58 22.16 26.21 7.45
CA THR A 58 22.17 27.69 7.51
C THR A 58 20.91 28.24 8.22
N PRO A 59 20.92 29.46 8.76
CA PRO A 59 19.74 30.05 9.42
C PRO A 59 18.47 30.08 8.55
N ARG A 60 18.62 30.28 7.23
CA ARG A 60 17.51 30.24 6.28
C ARG A 60 16.98 28.82 6.08
N GLN A 61 17.85 27.82 5.98
CA GLN A 61 17.45 26.42 5.87
C GLN A 61 16.75 25.95 7.14
N ARG A 62 17.26 26.34 8.32
CA ARG A 62 16.63 26.03 9.62
C ARG A 62 15.21 26.58 9.71
N ARG A 63 15.00 27.87 9.43
CA ARG A 63 13.65 28.47 9.41
C ARG A 63 12.71 27.80 8.41
N ARG A 64 13.24 27.37 7.24
CA ARG A 64 12.44 26.64 6.23
C ARG A 64 12.07 25.24 6.73
N ALA A 65 13.00 24.52 7.35
CA ALA A 65 12.77 23.21 7.95
C ALA A 65 11.74 23.29 9.07
N GLU A 66 11.91 24.19 10.04
CA GLU A 66 10.94 24.43 11.13
C GLU A 66 9.54 24.77 10.60
N LYS A 67 9.45 25.60 9.55
CA LYS A 67 8.16 25.94 8.94
C LYS A 67 7.54 24.74 8.21
N ALA A 68 8.35 23.92 7.55
CA ALA A 68 7.89 22.71 6.87
C ALA A 68 7.41 21.68 7.89
N GLU A 69 8.15 21.51 8.99
CA GLU A 69 7.80 20.63 10.11
C GLU A 69 6.49 21.06 10.77
N ARG A 70 6.33 22.34 11.13
CA ARG A 70 5.07 22.87 11.67
C ARG A 70 3.88 22.62 10.74
N ARG A 71 4.08 22.73 9.42
CA ARG A 71 3.04 22.43 8.42
C ARG A 71 2.75 20.93 8.34
N ALA A 72 3.78 20.09 8.40
CA ALA A 72 3.63 18.64 8.42
C ALA A 72 2.87 18.19 9.67
N GLU A 73 3.22 18.73 10.83
CA GLU A 73 2.56 18.44 12.10
C GLU A 73 1.10 18.88 12.12
N ALA A 74 0.80 20.09 11.64
CA ALA A 74 -0.57 20.55 11.48
C ALA A 74 -1.38 19.63 10.54
N THR A 75 -0.76 19.16 9.46
CA THR A 75 -1.40 18.23 8.52
C THR A 75 -1.66 16.87 9.17
N ARG A 76 -0.68 16.32 9.90
CA ARG A 76 -0.83 15.05 10.65
C ARG A 76 -1.95 15.14 11.68
N ARG A 77 -2.00 16.23 12.43
CA ARG A 77 -3.05 16.49 13.42
C ARG A 77 -4.44 16.52 12.80
N ASP A 78 -4.60 17.26 11.70
CA ASP A 78 -5.87 17.35 10.96
C ASP A 78 -6.31 15.98 10.39
N VAL A 79 -5.37 15.20 9.83
CA VAL A 79 -5.66 13.82 9.38
C VAL A 79 -6.07 12.91 10.53
N ARG A 80 -5.40 13.02 11.68
CA ARG A 80 -5.71 12.24 12.89
C ARG A 80 -7.09 12.58 13.43
N GLU A 81 -7.39 13.86 13.63
CA GLU A 81 -8.69 14.32 14.16
C GLU A 81 -9.85 13.82 13.28
N ARG A 82 -9.71 13.91 11.94
CA ARG A 82 -10.73 13.36 11.02
C ARG A 82 -10.86 11.85 11.11
N SER A 83 -9.72 11.13 11.16
CA SER A 83 -9.74 9.66 11.25
C SER A 83 -10.39 9.17 12.54
N GLU A 84 -10.16 9.88 13.65
CA GLU A 84 -10.81 9.62 14.93
C GLU A 84 -12.32 9.93 14.90
N GLN A 85 -12.75 10.98 14.19
CA GLN A 85 -14.18 11.27 13.98
C GLN A 85 -14.87 10.15 13.22
N VAL A 86 -14.28 9.68 12.11
CA VAL A 86 -14.83 8.56 11.34
C VAL A 86 -14.87 7.28 12.19
N PHE A 87 -13.81 7.02 12.96
CA PHE A 87 -13.78 5.91 13.91
C PHE A 87 -14.99 5.96 14.86
N LYS A 88 -15.26 7.10 15.50
CA LYS A 88 -16.37 7.23 16.47
C LYS A 88 -17.71 6.95 15.80
N LEU A 89 -17.94 7.56 14.64
CA LEU A 89 -19.18 7.39 13.89
C LEU A 89 -19.44 5.93 13.49
N VAL A 90 -18.41 5.20 13.04
CA VAL A 90 -18.55 3.80 12.66
C VAL A 90 -18.67 2.88 13.88
N ALA A 91 -18.00 3.21 14.99
CA ALA A 91 -18.08 2.45 16.23
C ALA A 91 -19.47 2.53 16.90
N GLU A 92 -20.18 3.65 16.72
CA GLU A 92 -21.55 3.87 17.23
C GLU A 92 -22.63 3.28 16.30
N ASP A 93 -22.25 2.42 15.33
CA ASP A 93 -23.12 1.88 14.27
C ASP A 93 -23.89 2.98 13.50
N GLY A 94 -23.32 4.19 13.44
CA GLY A 94 -23.87 5.31 12.68
C GLY A 94 -24.12 4.89 11.23
N SER A 95 -25.41 4.85 10.88
CA SER A 95 -25.92 4.43 9.57
C SER A 95 -25.20 5.12 8.41
N ASP A 96 -25.10 4.41 7.28
CA ASP A 96 -24.73 4.86 5.94
C ASP A 96 -24.15 6.29 5.86
N LEU A 97 -22.82 6.40 5.98
CA LEU A 97 -22.10 7.68 5.87
C LEU A 97 -22.10 8.26 4.44
N GLN A 98 -23.14 7.96 3.65
CA GLN A 98 -23.43 8.57 2.35
C GLN A 98 -23.90 10.01 2.57
N ASP A 99 -22.96 10.83 3.01
CA ASP A 99 -23.11 12.25 3.26
C ASP A 99 -22.98 13.07 1.96
N SER A 100 -23.28 14.35 2.03
CA SER A 100 -22.99 15.41 1.06
C SER A 100 -21.61 15.30 0.38
N SER A 101 -20.58 14.80 1.10
CA SER A 101 -19.25 14.57 0.54
C SER A 101 -19.23 13.50 -0.56
N THR A 102 -20.06 12.46 -0.46
CA THR A 102 -20.22 11.45 -1.52
C THR A 102 -20.83 12.10 -2.75
N VAL A 103 -21.91 12.86 -2.60
CA VAL A 103 -22.55 13.57 -3.71
C VAL A 103 -21.56 14.53 -4.38
N ALA A 104 -20.78 15.27 -3.60
CA ALA A 104 -19.73 16.13 -4.11
C ALA A 104 -18.62 15.36 -4.84
N ALA A 105 -18.23 14.17 -4.36
CA ALA A 105 -17.25 13.32 -5.05
C ALA A 105 -17.80 12.83 -6.41
N TYR A 106 -19.07 12.43 -6.46
CA TYR A 106 -19.73 12.04 -7.70
C TYR A 106 -19.85 13.21 -8.69
N ALA A 107 -20.18 14.41 -8.20
CA ALA A 107 -20.24 15.63 -9.01
C ALA A 107 -18.85 15.99 -9.55
N LEU A 108 -17.81 15.96 -8.71
CA LEU A 108 -16.43 16.21 -9.13
C LEU A 108 -15.95 15.17 -10.15
N ALA A 109 -16.29 13.90 -9.96
CA ALA A 109 -16.00 12.85 -10.94
C ALA A 109 -16.70 13.14 -12.28
N GLY A 110 -17.94 13.63 -12.25
CA GLY A 110 -18.66 14.11 -13.42
C GLY A 110 -17.93 15.25 -14.14
N VAL A 111 -17.43 16.25 -13.42
CA VAL A 111 -16.63 17.34 -13.98
C VAL A 111 -15.37 16.80 -14.67
N VAL A 112 -14.64 15.88 -14.02
CA VAL A 112 -13.44 15.26 -14.61
C VAL A 112 -13.77 14.53 -15.92
N HIS A 113 -14.84 13.72 -15.92
CA HIS A 113 -15.27 12.99 -17.12
C HIS A 113 -15.77 13.94 -18.23
N LEU A 114 -16.46 15.02 -17.87
CA LEU A 114 -16.92 16.05 -18.81
C LEU A 114 -15.74 16.77 -19.45
N VAL A 115 -14.66 17.06 -18.71
CA VAL A 115 -13.43 17.63 -19.28
C VAL A 115 -12.82 16.67 -20.31
N SER A 116 -12.65 15.39 -19.96
CA SER A 116 -12.14 14.38 -20.91
C SER A 116 -13.03 14.28 -22.16
N LEU A 117 -14.35 14.24 -21.99
CA LEU A 117 -15.31 14.15 -23.09
C LEU A 117 -15.29 15.41 -23.96
N SER A 118 -15.20 16.60 -23.37
CA SER A 118 -15.17 17.86 -24.10
C SER A 118 -13.94 17.98 -24.99
N VAL A 119 -12.76 17.58 -24.49
CA VAL A 119 -11.52 17.55 -25.30
C VAL A 119 -11.64 16.55 -26.45
N PHE A 120 -12.26 15.39 -26.20
CA PHE A 120 -12.51 14.40 -27.25
C PHE A 120 -13.46 14.91 -28.34
N LEU A 121 -14.60 15.49 -27.96
CA LEU A 121 -15.58 16.05 -28.89
C LEU A 121 -15.02 17.24 -29.67
N LEU A 122 -14.23 18.10 -29.04
CA LEU A 122 -13.51 19.19 -29.70
C LEU A 122 -12.56 18.64 -30.77
N GLY A 123 -11.80 17.58 -30.44
CA GLY A 123 -10.95 16.90 -31.41
C GLY A 123 -11.71 16.39 -32.63
N ILE A 124 -12.83 15.70 -32.42
CA ILE A 124 -13.71 15.24 -33.52
C ILE A 124 -14.21 16.42 -34.36
N ALA A 125 -14.72 17.47 -33.72
CA ALA A 125 -15.30 18.61 -34.41
C ALA A 125 -14.27 19.38 -35.26
N LEU A 126 -13.01 19.44 -34.81
CA LEU A 126 -11.90 20.04 -35.57
C LEU A 126 -11.43 19.15 -36.73
N VAL A 127 -11.37 17.82 -36.55
CA VAL A 127 -11.00 16.88 -37.61
C VAL A 127 -12.05 16.83 -38.73
N THR A 128 -13.33 16.84 -38.34
CA THR A 128 -14.47 16.79 -39.29
C THR A 128 -14.76 18.13 -39.95
N GLY A 129 -14.16 19.23 -39.46
CA GLY A 129 -14.43 20.58 -39.95
C GLY A 129 -15.77 21.15 -39.52
N LEU A 130 -16.45 20.53 -38.55
CA LEU A 130 -17.76 20.94 -38.04
C LEU A 130 -17.70 22.34 -37.38
N LEU A 131 -16.63 22.64 -36.65
CA LEU A 131 -16.44 23.96 -36.02
C LEU A 131 -15.64 24.91 -36.90
N LEU A 132 -14.52 24.44 -37.45
CA LEU A 132 -13.61 25.25 -38.24
C LEU A 132 -13.15 24.45 -39.48
N PRO A 133 -13.62 24.79 -40.69
CA PRO A 133 -13.45 23.92 -41.88
C PRO A 133 -12.04 23.93 -42.48
N ALA A 134 -11.16 24.85 -42.07
CA ALA A 134 -9.80 24.93 -42.62
C ALA A 134 -8.98 23.66 -42.36
N TRP A 135 -8.22 23.21 -43.36
CA TRP A 135 -7.46 21.94 -43.31
C TRP A 135 -6.39 21.92 -42.20
N THR A 136 -5.82 23.09 -41.87
CA THR A 136 -4.84 23.24 -40.79
C THR A 136 -5.41 22.90 -39.42
N ASN A 137 -6.71 23.16 -39.19
CA ASN A 137 -7.39 22.81 -37.94
C ASN A 137 -7.55 21.31 -37.76
N ARG A 138 -7.46 20.52 -38.84
CA ARG A 138 -7.49 19.05 -38.73
C ARG A 138 -6.27 18.53 -37.98
N LEU A 139 -5.09 19.14 -38.16
CA LEU A 139 -3.88 18.79 -37.40
C LEU A 139 -4.07 19.10 -35.91
N LEU A 140 -4.66 20.25 -35.58
CA LEU A 140 -5.02 20.60 -34.21
C LEU A 140 -6.06 19.63 -33.64
N GLY A 141 -7.03 19.19 -34.45
CA GLY A 141 -8.00 18.17 -34.07
C GLY A 141 -7.36 16.81 -33.77
N VAL A 142 -6.42 16.34 -34.61
CA VAL A 142 -5.65 15.11 -34.35
C VAL A 142 -4.83 15.24 -33.06
N PHE A 143 -4.19 16.40 -32.83
CA PHE A 143 -3.48 16.67 -31.59
C PHE A 143 -4.43 16.63 -30.38
N ALA A 144 -5.60 17.27 -30.46
CA ALA A 144 -6.62 17.24 -29.41
C ALA A 144 -7.13 15.81 -29.14
N LEU A 145 -7.28 14.97 -30.17
CA LEU A 145 -7.62 13.55 -30.00
C LEU A 145 -6.50 12.76 -29.32
N ALA A 146 -5.23 13.06 -29.61
CA ALA A 146 -4.09 12.46 -28.91
C ALA A 146 -4.10 12.85 -27.43
N VAL A 147 -4.35 14.12 -27.12
CA VAL A 147 -4.51 14.60 -25.73
C VAL A 147 -5.72 13.92 -25.07
N ALA A 148 -6.87 13.85 -25.74
CA ALA A 148 -8.06 13.17 -25.21
C ALA A 148 -7.78 11.69 -24.90
N TYR A 149 -7.03 11.01 -25.75
CA TYR A 149 -6.58 9.64 -25.49
C TYR A 149 -5.74 9.58 -24.22
N LEU A 150 -4.80 10.50 -24.01
CA LEU A 150 -3.98 10.54 -22.79
C LEU A 150 -4.79 10.88 -21.52
N LEU A 151 -5.78 11.77 -21.63
CA LEU A 151 -6.65 12.20 -20.53
C LEU A 151 -7.78 11.22 -20.20
N ARG A 152 -7.98 10.17 -21.00
CA ARG A 152 -9.12 9.26 -20.87
C ARG A 152 -9.14 8.56 -19.49
N PRO A 153 -10.33 8.34 -18.90
CA PRO A 153 -10.46 7.52 -17.70
C PRO A 153 -9.90 6.11 -17.91
N ARG A 154 -9.01 5.68 -17.02
CA ARG A 154 -8.38 4.35 -17.09
C ARG A 154 -9.16 3.37 -16.23
N LEU A 155 -9.82 2.42 -16.88
CA LEU A 155 -10.55 1.33 -16.22
C LEU A 155 -9.63 0.19 -15.74
N GLY A 156 -8.31 0.37 -15.83
CA GLY A 156 -7.34 -0.70 -15.61
C GLY A 156 -7.38 -1.78 -16.70
N ARG A 157 -6.41 -2.70 -16.63
CA ARG A 157 -6.35 -3.88 -17.49
C ARG A 157 -5.99 -5.07 -16.59
N PRO A 158 -6.66 -6.23 -16.75
CA PRO A 158 -6.26 -7.44 -16.06
C PRO A 158 -4.80 -7.76 -16.33
N ALA A 159 -4.10 -8.22 -15.30
CA ALA A 159 -2.71 -8.66 -15.46
C ALA A 159 -2.67 -9.89 -16.39
N ARG A 160 -1.56 -10.03 -17.09
CA ARG A 160 -1.29 -11.17 -17.99
C ARG A 160 -0.25 -12.13 -17.43
N GLU A 161 0.56 -11.65 -16.49
CA GLU A 161 1.59 -12.43 -15.82
C GLU A 161 1.12 -12.80 -14.42
N GLY A 162 1.64 -13.92 -13.90
CA GLY A 162 1.26 -14.42 -12.57
C GLY A 162 -0.17 -14.92 -12.46
N VAL A 163 -0.88 -15.08 -13.59
CA VAL A 163 -2.27 -15.54 -13.62
C VAL A 163 -2.35 -17.01 -13.23
N LEU A 164 -3.22 -17.32 -12.27
CA LEU A 164 -3.62 -18.67 -11.90
C LEU A 164 -4.99 -18.98 -12.47
N ASP A 165 -5.06 -20.08 -13.21
CA ASP A 165 -6.33 -20.60 -13.71
C ASP A 165 -7.02 -21.46 -12.65
N ARG A 166 -8.35 -21.54 -12.73
CA ARG A 166 -9.16 -22.40 -11.83
C ARG A 166 -8.74 -23.87 -11.87
N ALA A 167 -8.25 -24.33 -13.02
CA ALA A 167 -7.76 -25.70 -13.18
C ALA A 167 -6.40 -25.93 -12.48
N THR A 168 -5.55 -24.91 -12.38
CA THR A 168 -4.22 -25.01 -11.77
C THR A 168 -4.22 -24.73 -10.28
N ALA A 169 -5.20 -23.97 -9.78
CA ALA A 169 -5.33 -23.64 -8.35
C ALA A 169 -6.76 -23.88 -7.81
N PRO A 170 -7.34 -25.09 -7.97
CA PRO A 170 -8.73 -25.35 -7.62
C PRO A 170 -9.03 -25.14 -6.13
N THR A 171 -8.09 -25.46 -5.24
CA THR A 171 -8.27 -25.33 -3.79
C THR A 171 -8.28 -23.86 -3.37
N LEU A 172 -7.38 -23.04 -3.94
CA LEU A 172 -7.35 -21.61 -3.70
C LEU A 172 -8.64 -20.93 -4.21
N TYR A 173 -9.08 -21.26 -5.42
CA TYR A 173 -10.34 -20.72 -5.94
C TYR A 173 -11.56 -21.16 -5.12
N ALA A 174 -11.59 -22.41 -4.64
CA ALA A 174 -12.67 -22.88 -3.76
C ALA A 174 -12.70 -22.12 -2.42
N LEU A 175 -11.53 -21.83 -1.85
CA LEU A 175 -11.43 -20.98 -0.65
C LEU A 175 -11.96 -19.58 -0.92
N VAL A 176 -11.51 -18.93 -2.00
CA VAL A 176 -11.92 -17.57 -2.37
C VAL A 176 -13.42 -17.51 -2.69
N ASP A 177 -13.96 -18.49 -3.42
CA ASP A 177 -15.39 -18.56 -3.74
C ASP A 177 -16.23 -18.73 -2.47
N ARG A 178 -15.80 -19.56 -1.52
CA ARG A 178 -16.50 -19.72 -0.23
C ARG A 178 -16.47 -18.44 0.60
N ILE A 179 -15.33 -17.75 0.65
CA ILE A 179 -15.24 -16.45 1.34
C ILE A 179 -16.18 -15.45 0.65
N ALA A 180 -16.17 -15.38 -0.68
CA ALA A 180 -17.04 -14.50 -1.44
C ALA A 180 -18.52 -14.74 -1.13
N GLU A 181 -18.95 -16.01 -1.05
CA GLU A 181 -20.31 -16.39 -0.65
C GLU A 181 -20.67 -15.90 0.75
N GLU A 182 -19.82 -16.15 1.75
CA GLU A 182 -20.03 -15.74 3.15
C GLU A 182 -20.05 -14.21 3.33
N VAL A 183 -19.26 -13.48 2.54
CA VAL A 183 -19.24 -12.01 2.58
C VAL A 183 -20.29 -11.35 1.68
N GLY A 184 -21.02 -12.13 0.86
CA GLY A 184 -21.96 -11.62 -0.14
C GLY A 184 -21.31 -10.90 -1.33
N ALA A 185 -20.02 -11.17 -1.59
CA ALA A 185 -19.27 -10.59 -2.69
C ALA A 185 -19.42 -11.43 -3.97
N PRO A 186 -19.29 -10.81 -5.16
CA PRO A 186 -19.23 -11.57 -6.40
C PRO A 186 -17.99 -12.47 -6.46
N LYS A 187 -18.13 -13.63 -7.13
CA LYS A 187 -16.98 -14.52 -7.41
C LYS A 187 -15.88 -13.81 -8.18
N VAL A 188 -14.64 -14.16 -7.86
CA VAL A 188 -13.43 -13.68 -8.54
C VAL A 188 -13.31 -14.36 -9.91
N ASP A 189 -13.05 -13.57 -10.95
CA ASP A 189 -12.84 -14.07 -12.31
C ASP A 189 -11.42 -14.57 -12.53
N THR A 190 -10.43 -13.94 -11.89
CA THR A 190 -9.01 -14.26 -12.07
C THR A 190 -8.21 -14.00 -10.78
N ILE A 191 -7.36 -14.94 -10.40
CA ILE A 191 -6.35 -14.78 -9.34
C ILE A 191 -5.01 -14.53 -10.00
N VAL A 192 -4.30 -13.51 -9.53
CA VAL A 192 -2.96 -13.13 -9.98
C VAL A 192 -2.04 -13.19 -8.76
N VAL A 193 -0.81 -13.63 -8.97
CA VAL A 193 0.20 -13.73 -7.93
C VAL A 193 1.43 -12.95 -8.36
N ASP A 194 1.95 -12.12 -7.47
CA ASP A 194 3.12 -11.28 -7.72
C ASP A 194 4.08 -11.19 -6.51
N GLY A 195 5.13 -10.39 -6.67
CA GLY A 195 6.17 -10.17 -5.67
C GLY A 195 5.95 -8.97 -4.77
N ASP A 196 4.77 -8.34 -4.81
CA ASP A 196 4.49 -7.16 -3.99
C ASP A 196 4.11 -7.57 -2.57
N TRP A 197 4.36 -6.71 -1.58
CA TRP A 197 3.86 -6.92 -0.22
C TRP A 197 2.43 -6.39 -0.09
N ASN A 198 1.51 -7.06 -0.77
CA ASN A 198 0.14 -6.60 -0.84
C ASN A 198 -0.82 -7.77 -1.10
N LEU A 199 -2.08 -7.58 -0.77
CA LEU A 199 -3.17 -8.40 -1.27
C LEU A 199 -4.28 -7.43 -1.66
N SER A 200 -4.78 -7.49 -2.88
CA SER A 200 -5.76 -6.51 -3.37
C SER A 200 -6.82 -7.12 -4.26
N PHE A 201 -7.99 -6.49 -4.27
CA PHE A 201 -9.06 -6.81 -5.19
C PHE A 201 -9.41 -5.60 -6.08
N ALA A 202 -9.60 -5.83 -7.38
CA ALA A 202 -9.97 -4.80 -8.33
C ALA A 202 -10.95 -5.28 -9.41
N VAL A 203 -11.80 -4.37 -9.89
CA VAL A 203 -12.68 -4.59 -11.05
C VAL A 203 -12.09 -3.86 -12.25
N LEU A 204 -11.65 -4.61 -13.26
CA LEU A 204 -10.79 -4.13 -14.33
C LEU A 204 -11.45 -4.24 -15.71
N GLY A 205 -11.21 -3.20 -16.53
CA GLY A 205 -11.60 -3.12 -17.92
C GLY A 205 -13.10 -2.97 -18.18
N LEU A 206 -13.46 -2.81 -19.45
CA LEU A 206 -14.85 -2.65 -19.91
C LEU A 206 -15.74 -3.86 -19.58
N ARG A 207 -15.14 -5.06 -19.56
CA ARG A 207 -15.83 -6.31 -19.19
C ARG A 207 -15.96 -6.53 -17.68
N ARG A 208 -15.50 -5.58 -16.86
CA ARG A 208 -15.59 -5.62 -15.39
C ARG A 208 -15.04 -6.91 -14.78
N ARG A 209 -13.86 -7.34 -15.24
CA ARG A 209 -13.18 -8.54 -14.74
C ARG A 209 -12.73 -8.31 -13.30
N ARG A 210 -13.19 -9.15 -12.38
CA ARG A 210 -12.85 -9.13 -10.96
C ARG A 210 -11.56 -9.90 -10.74
N GLN A 211 -10.49 -9.18 -10.44
CA GLN A 211 -9.18 -9.75 -10.22
C GLN A 211 -8.79 -9.65 -8.74
N LEU A 212 -8.38 -10.78 -8.18
CA LEU A 212 -7.71 -10.84 -6.88
C LEU A 212 -6.21 -10.96 -7.14
N THR A 213 -5.41 -10.06 -6.57
CA THR A 213 -3.96 -10.11 -6.64
C THR A 213 -3.40 -10.49 -5.27
N ILE A 214 -2.58 -11.54 -5.22
CA ILE A 214 -1.95 -12.08 -4.01
C ILE A 214 -0.44 -11.87 -4.13
N GLY A 215 0.09 -10.95 -3.32
CA GLY A 215 1.52 -10.79 -3.14
C GLY A 215 2.10 -11.92 -2.30
N LEU A 216 2.99 -12.73 -2.89
CA LEU A 216 3.61 -13.87 -2.20
C LEU A 216 4.36 -13.50 -0.92
N PRO A 217 5.09 -12.36 -0.83
CA PRO A 217 5.74 -11.97 0.40
C PRO A 217 4.78 -11.88 1.59
N LEU A 218 3.65 -11.20 1.41
CA LEU A 218 2.64 -11.05 2.46
C LEU A 218 1.94 -12.39 2.73
N TRP A 219 1.55 -13.13 1.68
CA TRP A 219 0.93 -14.46 1.82
C TRP A 219 1.78 -15.46 2.62
N THR A 220 3.10 -15.41 2.43
CA THR A 220 4.07 -16.32 3.07
C THR A 220 4.12 -16.14 4.58
N VAL A 221 3.97 -14.91 5.08
CA VAL A 221 4.11 -14.62 6.51
C VAL A 221 2.80 -14.73 7.29
N LEU A 222 1.67 -14.82 6.58
CA LEU A 222 0.34 -14.98 7.17
C LEU A 222 0.09 -16.44 7.56
N ALA A 223 -0.36 -16.65 8.80
CA ALA A 223 -0.91 -17.92 9.22
C ALA A 223 -2.19 -18.26 8.42
N PRO A 224 -2.62 -19.54 8.34
CA PRO A 224 -3.72 -19.94 7.46
C PRO A 224 -5.02 -19.15 7.68
N GLN A 225 -5.43 -18.92 8.93
CA GLN A 225 -6.64 -18.16 9.26
C GLN A 225 -6.45 -16.66 9.04
N GLN A 226 -5.23 -16.14 9.17
CA GLN A 226 -4.93 -14.76 8.82
C GLN A 226 -5.08 -14.52 7.31
N ARG A 227 -4.77 -15.53 6.46
CA ARG A 227 -5.04 -15.45 5.01
C ARG A 227 -6.53 -15.35 4.72
N VAL A 228 -7.36 -16.13 5.41
CA VAL A 228 -8.83 -16.01 5.33
C VAL A 228 -9.27 -14.61 5.74
N SER A 229 -8.69 -14.06 6.81
CA SER A 229 -8.99 -12.71 7.29
C SER A 229 -8.68 -11.64 6.24
N VAL A 230 -7.50 -11.68 5.60
CA VAL A 230 -7.11 -10.69 4.56
C VAL A 230 -7.95 -10.87 3.30
N LEU A 231 -8.25 -12.10 2.88
CA LEU A 231 -9.13 -12.36 1.75
C LEU A 231 -10.55 -11.84 2.00
N ALA A 232 -11.10 -12.06 3.20
CA ALA A 232 -12.40 -11.53 3.60
C ALA A 232 -12.42 -10.00 3.62
N HIS A 233 -11.30 -9.39 4.06
CA HIS A 233 -11.14 -7.94 4.06
C HIS A 233 -11.21 -7.39 2.62
N GLU A 234 -10.39 -7.94 1.71
CA GLU A 234 -10.33 -7.46 0.32
C GLU A 234 -11.64 -7.67 -0.45
N LEU A 235 -12.28 -8.82 -0.27
CA LEU A 235 -13.60 -9.08 -0.88
C LEU A 235 -14.69 -8.21 -0.25
N GLY A 236 -14.56 -7.86 1.03
CA GLY A 236 -15.45 -6.96 1.75
C GLY A 236 -15.59 -5.57 1.10
N HIS A 237 -14.54 -5.08 0.44
CA HIS A 237 -14.62 -3.81 -0.29
C HIS A 237 -15.67 -3.80 -1.41
N CYS A 238 -16.05 -4.97 -1.95
CA CYS A 238 -17.11 -5.07 -2.96
C CYS A 238 -18.49 -4.72 -2.41
N VAL A 239 -18.71 -4.95 -1.12
CA VAL A 239 -20.03 -4.87 -0.48
C VAL A 239 -20.15 -3.69 0.50
N ASN A 240 -19.02 -3.12 0.94
CA ASN A 240 -18.99 -2.09 1.98
C ASN A 240 -19.18 -0.65 1.49
N GLY A 241 -19.55 -0.45 0.22
CA GLY A 241 -19.85 0.88 -0.33
C GLY A 241 -18.61 1.78 -0.48
N ASP A 242 -17.44 1.21 -0.77
CA ASP A 242 -16.23 2.00 -1.04
C ASP A 242 -16.35 2.72 -2.38
N ASN A 243 -16.81 3.97 -2.32
CA ASN A 243 -16.96 4.81 -3.50
C ASN A 243 -15.61 5.02 -4.23
N ARG A 244 -14.46 4.93 -3.56
CA ARG A 244 -13.16 5.11 -4.23
C ARG A 244 -12.86 3.99 -5.23
N ARG A 245 -13.33 2.78 -4.91
CA ARG A 245 -13.15 1.58 -5.75
C ARG A 245 -14.27 1.42 -6.80
N GLY A 246 -15.28 2.29 -6.78
CA GLY A 246 -16.34 2.34 -7.79
C GLY A 246 -15.85 2.82 -9.16
N LEU A 247 -16.51 2.40 -10.24
CA LEU A 247 -16.09 2.75 -11.61
C LEU A 247 -16.14 4.27 -11.89
N TRP A 248 -17.15 4.97 -11.38
CA TRP A 248 -17.36 6.39 -11.67
C TRP A 248 -16.27 7.29 -11.06
N THR A 249 -16.18 7.26 -9.74
CA THR A 249 -15.24 8.01 -8.90
C THR A 249 -13.81 7.45 -8.97
N GLY A 250 -13.65 6.13 -9.04
CA GLY A 250 -12.33 5.49 -9.17
C GLY A 250 -11.66 5.81 -10.50
N SER A 251 -12.40 5.77 -11.62
CA SER A 251 -11.83 6.13 -12.93
C SER A 251 -11.50 7.62 -13.06
N ALA A 252 -12.28 8.50 -12.42
CA ALA A 252 -11.96 9.93 -12.31
C ALA A 252 -10.70 10.17 -11.47
N THR A 253 -10.55 9.46 -10.35
CA THR A 253 -9.34 9.53 -9.51
C THR A 253 -8.11 9.05 -10.29
N ALA A 254 -8.23 7.93 -11.02
CA ALA A 254 -7.16 7.42 -11.88
C ALA A 254 -6.80 8.41 -13.00
N ALA A 255 -7.80 9.08 -13.59
CA ALA A 255 -7.58 10.14 -14.58
C ALA A 255 -6.81 11.31 -13.97
N LEU A 256 -7.24 11.83 -12.81
CA LEU A 256 -6.56 12.95 -12.13
C LEU A 256 -5.10 12.63 -11.78
N VAL A 257 -4.82 11.43 -11.27
CA VAL A 257 -3.45 10.98 -11.00
C VAL A 257 -2.63 10.94 -12.28
N GLU A 258 -3.20 10.43 -13.38
CA GLU A 258 -2.51 10.41 -14.67
C GLU A 258 -2.28 11.81 -15.23
N TRP A 259 -3.25 12.73 -15.09
CA TRP A 259 -3.10 14.12 -15.50
C TRP A 259 -1.95 14.77 -14.73
N CYS A 260 -1.84 14.53 -13.42
CA CYS A 260 -0.72 15.00 -12.61
C CYS A 260 0.64 14.45 -13.07
N ARG A 261 0.68 13.21 -13.58
CA ARG A 261 1.92 12.62 -14.11
C ARG A 261 2.27 13.22 -15.47
N LEU A 262 1.30 13.34 -16.37
CA LEU A 262 1.49 13.84 -17.73
C LEU A 262 1.85 15.33 -17.77
N THR A 263 1.38 16.11 -16.82
CA THR A 263 1.65 17.55 -16.76
C THR A 263 2.75 17.91 -15.76
N ALA A 264 3.39 16.92 -15.12
CA ALA A 264 4.50 17.19 -14.23
C ALA A 264 5.60 17.91 -15.03
N PRO A 265 5.98 19.13 -14.66
CA PRO A 265 7.01 19.87 -15.39
C PRO A 265 8.30 19.06 -15.34
N GLU A 266 8.88 18.79 -16.50
CA GLU A 266 10.16 18.10 -16.58
C GLU A 266 11.18 19.00 -15.90
N ARG A 267 11.89 18.48 -14.89
CA ARG A 267 13.04 19.20 -14.35
C ARG A 267 14.06 19.18 -15.46
N THR A 268 14.13 20.25 -16.24
CA THR A 268 15.11 20.46 -17.31
C THR A 268 16.47 20.10 -16.71
N ARG A 269 16.99 18.91 -17.02
CA ARG A 269 18.42 18.67 -16.88
C ARG A 269 19.01 19.76 -17.76
N LEU A 270 19.84 20.63 -17.18
CA LEU A 270 20.64 21.60 -17.92
C LEU A 270 21.53 20.81 -18.90
N GLY A 271 20.93 20.39 -20.01
CA GLY A 271 21.53 19.66 -21.08
C GLY A 271 22.31 20.67 -21.89
N THR A 272 23.62 20.53 -21.79
CA THR A 272 24.64 21.02 -22.72
C THR A 272 24.14 21.03 -24.16
N GLY A 273 23.65 22.18 -24.63
CA GLY A 273 23.24 22.38 -26.01
C GLY A 273 22.83 23.84 -26.21
N SER A 274 23.45 24.51 -27.17
CA SER A 274 23.18 25.90 -27.56
C SER A 274 21.77 26.03 -28.17
N SER A 275 20.75 26.02 -27.33
CA SER A 275 19.37 26.27 -27.73
C SER A 275 19.16 27.78 -27.78
N GLY A 276 18.76 28.32 -28.94
CA GLY A 276 18.56 29.76 -29.12
C GLY A 276 17.53 30.35 -28.15
N LEU A 277 17.63 31.66 -27.87
CA LEU A 277 16.80 32.38 -26.91
C LEU A 277 15.28 32.12 -27.09
N VAL A 278 14.83 32.00 -28.33
CA VAL A 278 13.42 31.71 -28.67
C VAL A 278 12.99 30.35 -28.13
N MET A 279 13.83 29.32 -28.23
CA MET A 279 13.51 27.97 -27.74
C MET A 279 13.51 27.92 -26.21
N LEU A 280 14.39 28.67 -25.55
CA LEU A 280 14.38 28.82 -24.08
C LEU A 280 13.11 29.52 -23.59
N ILE A 281 12.66 30.56 -24.27
CA ILE A 281 11.41 31.26 -23.92
C ILE A 281 10.21 30.34 -24.17
N ALA A 282 10.16 29.64 -25.32
CA ALA A 282 9.09 28.71 -25.62
C ALA A 282 9.01 27.55 -24.60
N ASP A 283 10.15 26.96 -24.24
CA ASP A 283 10.22 25.88 -23.25
C ASP A 283 9.85 26.37 -21.84
N SER A 284 10.26 27.59 -21.49
CA SER A 284 9.84 28.24 -20.25
C SER A 284 8.32 28.44 -20.23
N VAL A 285 7.73 29.03 -21.27
CA VAL A 285 6.28 29.26 -21.34
C VAL A 285 5.52 27.94 -21.28
N ALA A 286 5.95 26.91 -22.01
CA ALA A 286 5.34 25.59 -21.97
C ALA A 286 5.39 24.97 -20.56
N ASN A 287 6.56 25.03 -19.89
CA ASN A 287 6.71 24.55 -18.52
C ASN A 287 5.84 25.31 -17.52
N HIS A 288 5.67 26.63 -17.68
CA HIS A 288 4.78 27.42 -16.82
C HIS A 288 3.31 27.02 -17.02
N VAL A 289 2.87 26.83 -18.27
CA VAL A 289 1.51 26.36 -18.57
C VAL A 289 1.28 24.96 -17.97
N LEU A 290 2.21 24.02 -18.20
CA LEU A 290 2.12 22.68 -17.64
C LEU A 290 2.12 22.70 -16.10
N TRP A 291 2.92 23.56 -15.47
CA TRP A 291 2.91 23.73 -14.02
C TRP A 291 1.55 24.20 -13.49
N VAL A 292 0.89 25.15 -14.16
CA VAL A 292 -0.45 25.63 -13.77
C VAL A 292 -1.48 24.49 -13.90
N VAL A 293 -1.49 23.78 -15.03
CA VAL A 293 -2.39 22.65 -15.26
C VAL A 293 -2.13 21.53 -14.25
N ASN A 294 -0.86 21.25 -13.95
CA ASN A 294 -0.46 20.27 -12.95
C ASN A 294 -0.96 20.65 -11.56
N ARG A 295 -0.83 21.93 -11.17
CA ARG A 295 -1.31 22.41 -9.87
C ARG A 295 -2.82 22.31 -9.75
N ALA A 296 -3.55 22.60 -10.82
CA ALA A 296 -4.99 22.45 -10.88
C ALA A 296 -5.40 20.97 -10.77
N ALA A 297 -4.81 20.08 -11.57
CA ALA A 297 -5.07 18.63 -11.51
C ALA A 297 -4.75 18.05 -10.13
N TYR A 298 -3.62 18.46 -9.54
CA TYR A 298 -3.22 18.05 -8.20
C TYR A 298 -4.20 18.56 -7.13
N GLY A 299 -4.64 19.82 -7.24
CA GLY A 299 -5.67 20.38 -6.37
C GLY A 299 -6.97 19.60 -6.43
N LEU A 300 -7.45 19.25 -7.64
CA LEU A 300 -8.63 18.43 -7.84
C LEU A 300 -8.44 17.01 -7.27
N ALA A 301 -7.26 16.41 -7.44
CA ALA A 301 -6.93 15.11 -6.85
C ALA A 301 -6.98 15.15 -5.32
N LEU A 302 -6.48 16.22 -4.69
CA LEU A 302 -6.56 16.42 -3.25
C LEU A 302 -8.01 16.59 -2.77
N VAL A 303 -8.83 17.35 -3.49
CA VAL A 303 -10.26 17.50 -3.17
C VAL A 303 -10.99 16.17 -3.31
N MET A 304 -10.78 15.45 -4.42
CA MET A 304 -11.36 14.12 -4.64
C MET A 304 -10.98 13.15 -3.52
N ASN A 305 -9.70 13.12 -3.13
CA ASN A 305 -9.23 12.32 -2.01
C ASN A 305 -9.98 12.71 -0.73
N ARG A 306 -10.00 14.00 -0.38
CA ARG A 306 -10.68 14.50 0.84
C ARG A 306 -12.17 14.13 0.89
N LEU A 307 -12.89 14.28 -0.21
CA LEU A 307 -14.31 13.94 -0.29
C LEU A 307 -14.54 12.43 -0.09
N SER A 308 -13.59 11.61 -0.51
CA SER A 308 -13.68 10.15 -0.45
C SER A 308 -13.02 9.51 0.79
N LEU A 309 -12.30 10.29 1.61
CA LEU A 309 -11.58 9.78 2.78
C LEU A 309 -12.54 9.15 3.80
N ARG A 310 -13.66 9.83 4.10
CA ARG A 310 -14.62 9.36 5.12
C ARG A 310 -15.29 8.06 4.74
N SER A 311 -15.80 7.96 3.51
CA SER A 311 -16.43 6.74 3.00
C SER A 311 -15.41 5.61 2.84
N GLY A 312 -14.19 5.92 2.38
CA GLY A 312 -13.09 4.95 2.31
C GLY A 312 -12.72 4.38 3.68
N GLN A 313 -12.44 5.23 4.66
CA GLN A 313 -12.09 4.78 6.02
C GLN A 313 -13.22 4.00 6.69
N ALA A 314 -14.48 4.38 6.45
CA ALA A 314 -15.62 3.61 6.94
C ALA A 314 -15.71 2.22 6.28
N ALA A 315 -15.46 2.12 4.97
CA ALA A 315 -15.44 0.83 4.28
C ALA A 315 -14.32 -0.08 4.80
N GLU A 316 -13.17 0.48 5.17
CA GLU A 316 -12.05 -0.23 5.80
C GLU A 316 -12.43 -0.83 7.15
N TYR A 317 -13.05 -0.05 8.04
CA TYR A 317 -13.53 -0.55 9.33
C TYR A 317 -14.63 -1.62 9.18
N ARG A 318 -15.53 -1.48 8.19
CA ARG A 318 -16.53 -2.50 7.88
C ARG A 318 -15.89 -3.77 7.33
N ALA A 319 -14.84 -3.66 6.52
CA ALA A 319 -14.10 -4.79 5.99
C ALA A 319 -13.37 -5.54 7.11
N ASP A 320 -12.79 -4.81 8.07
CA ASP A 320 -12.21 -5.40 9.28
C ASP A 320 -13.26 -6.15 10.13
N ARG A 321 -14.45 -5.57 10.33
CA ARG A 321 -15.56 -6.25 11.04
C ARG A 321 -15.98 -7.52 10.30
N LEU A 322 -16.09 -7.47 8.97
CA LEU A 322 -16.39 -8.63 8.15
C LEU A 322 -15.33 -9.73 8.30
N SER A 323 -14.05 -9.38 8.30
CA SER A 323 -12.96 -10.33 8.56
C SER A 323 -13.05 -10.99 9.93
N VAL A 324 -13.40 -10.21 10.98
CA VAL A 324 -13.63 -10.74 12.34
C VAL A 324 -14.81 -11.71 12.37
N ARG A 325 -15.90 -11.43 11.64
CA ARG A 325 -17.05 -12.36 11.57
C ARG A 325 -16.69 -13.69 10.93
N LEU A 326 -15.85 -13.68 9.88
CA LEU A 326 -15.44 -14.90 9.19
C LEU A 326 -14.34 -15.67 9.93
N THR A 327 -13.50 -14.95 10.68
CA THR A 327 -12.37 -15.50 11.43
C THR A 327 -12.49 -15.12 12.91
N SER A 328 -11.56 -14.35 13.47
CA SER A 328 -11.58 -13.89 14.85
C SER A 328 -10.89 -12.55 15.01
N VAL A 329 -11.08 -11.92 16.17
CA VAL A 329 -10.32 -10.72 16.55
C VAL A 329 -8.81 -11.01 16.60
N ALA A 330 -8.41 -12.22 16.98
CA ALA A 330 -6.99 -12.61 17.03
C ALA A 330 -6.39 -12.76 15.62
N ASP A 331 -7.13 -13.39 14.69
CA ASP A 331 -6.68 -13.60 13.32
C ASP A 331 -6.60 -12.28 12.53
N THR A 332 -7.63 -11.43 12.63
CA THR A 332 -7.63 -10.11 11.98
C THR A 332 -6.55 -9.21 12.57
N ARG A 333 -6.34 -9.23 13.89
CA ARG A 333 -5.20 -8.53 14.51
C ARG A 333 -3.88 -9.04 13.96
N GLY A 334 -3.72 -10.36 13.89
CA GLY A 334 -2.52 -11.01 13.35
C GLY A 334 -2.22 -10.57 11.92
N ALA A 335 -3.24 -10.54 11.06
CA ALA A 335 -3.13 -10.05 9.68
C ALA A 335 -2.70 -8.56 9.60
N LEU A 336 -3.31 -7.69 10.40
CA LEU A 336 -2.95 -6.27 10.46
C LEU A 336 -1.52 -6.06 10.97
N THR A 337 -1.11 -6.79 12.00
CA THR A 337 0.26 -6.71 12.53
C THR A 337 1.27 -7.27 11.52
N SER A 338 0.93 -8.36 10.82
CA SER A 338 1.78 -8.93 9.78
C SER A 338 2.06 -7.92 8.69
N SER A 339 1.09 -7.09 8.32
CA SER A 339 1.26 -6.04 7.30
C SER A 339 2.35 -5.01 7.67
N LEU A 340 2.63 -4.80 8.97
CA LEU A 340 3.70 -3.92 9.46
C LEU A 340 5.11 -4.51 9.30
N HIS A 341 5.23 -5.73 8.76
CA HIS A 341 6.53 -6.38 8.52
C HIS A 341 7.17 -6.07 7.16
N TRP A 342 6.64 -5.10 6.39
CA TRP A 342 7.28 -4.62 5.15
C TRP A 342 8.79 -4.32 5.29
N PRO A 343 9.27 -3.57 6.32
CA PRO A 343 10.71 -3.30 6.45
C PRO A 343 11.56 -4.57 6.65
N THR A 344 10.96 -5.60 7.27
CA THR A 344 11.60 -6.91 7.44
C THR A 344 11.74 -7.61 6.10
N PHE A 345 10.69 -7.58 5.25
CA PHE A 345 10.75 -8.10 3.89
C PHE A 345 11.81 -7.41 3.05
N GLU A 346 11.82 -6.07 3.04
CA GLU A 346 12.81 -5.27 2.31
C GLU A 346 14.24 -5.64 2.72
N THR A 347 14.48 -5.78 4.03
CA THR A 347 15.77 -6.20 4.58
C THR A 347 16.18 -7.60 4.11
N VAL A 348 15.24 -8.57 4.07
CA VAL A 348 15.51 -9.94 3.60
C VAL A 348 15.87 -9.95 2.12
N VAL A 349 15.11 -9.25 1.28
CA VAL A 349 15.38 -9.17 -0.17
C VAL A 349 16.74 -8.50 -0.43
N LEU A 350 17.02 -7.37 0.22
CA LEU A 350 18.30 -6.67 0.11
C LEU A 350 19.47 -7.55 0.56
N ARG A 351 19.32 -8.28 1.68
CA ARG A 351 20.34 -9.22 2.16
C ARG A 351 20.58 -10.36 1.17
N GLN A 352 19.52 -10.94 0.62
CA GLN A 352 19.67 -12.06 -0.32
C GLN A 352 20.26 -11.62 -1.66
N ARG A 353 19.97 -10.42 -2.14
CA ARG A 353 20.61 -9.83 -3.33
C ARG A 353 22.11 -9.58 -3.17
N THR A 354 22.56 -9.32 -1.95
CA THR A 354 23.97 -9.00 -1.64
C THR A 354 24.82 -10.22 -1.28
N LEU A 355 24.21 -11.37 -0.96
CA LEU A 355 24.94 -12.60 -0.70
C LEU A 355 25.68 -13.08 -1.96
N PRO A 356 26.96 -13.47 -1.87
CA PRO A 356 27.69 -14.01 -3.01
C PRO A 356 26.95 -15.22 -3.59
N ARG A 357 26.70 -15.20 -4.90
CA ARG A 357 26.15 -16.36 -5.62
C ARG A 357 27.16 -17.51 -5.53
N ARG A 358 27.00 -18.40 -4.55
CA ARG A 358 27.72 -19.67 -4.55
C ARG A 358 27.24 -20.44 -5.78
N ARG A 359 28.08 -20.48 -6.81
CA ARG A 359 27.97 -21.52 -7.84
C ARG A 359 28.24 -22.82 -7.09
N ALA A 360 27.18 -23.60 -6.86
CA ALA A 360 27.39 -25.00 -6.54
C ALA A 360 28.07 -25.63 -7.77
N ASP A 361 29.18 -26.32 -7.56
CA ASP A 361 29.78 -27.14 -8.60
C ASP A 361 28.71 -28.11 -9.12
N GLY A 362 28.31 -27.95 -10.38
CA GLY A 362 27.55 -28.95 -11.12
C GLY A 362 26.01 -28.94 -11.05
N GLY A 363 25.35 -27.93 -10.47
CA GLY A 363 23.88 -27.88 -10.53
C GLY A 363 23.29 -26.66 -9.82
N GLN A 364 22.20 -26.12 -10.37
CA GLN A 364 21.41 -24.94 -9.97
C GLN A 364 21.79 -24.23 -8.65
N PRO A 365 21.92 -22.89 -8.64
CA PRO A 365 22.28 -22.15 -7.43
C PRO A 365 21.34 -22.49 -6.27
N ALA A 366 21.91 -23.07 -5.21
CA ALA A 366 21.21 -23.30 -3.96
C ALA A 366 20.99 -21.95 -3.27
N HIS A 367 19.95 -21.23 -3.69
CA HIS A 367 19.45 -20.11 -2.90
C HIS A 367 18.91 -20.70 -1.59
N PRO A 368 19.25 -20.15 -0.40
CA PRO A 368 18.37 -20.34 0.74
C PRO A 368 16.99 -19.87 0.30
N ASP A 369 15.98 -20.73 0.40
CA ASP A 369 14.63 -20.44 -0.06
C ASP A 369 14.20 -19.05 0.46
N LEU A 370 13.98 -18.10 -0.46
CA LEU A 370 13.58 -16.72 -0.15
C LEU A 370 12.39 -16.73 0.80
N TRP A 371 11.44 -17.62 0.55
CA TRP A 371 10.21 -17.71 1.30
C TRP A 371 10.44 -18.25 2.70
N GLN A 372 11.28 -19.28 2.85
CA GLN A 372 11.70 -19.78 4.17
C GLN A 372 12.48 -18.73 4.96
N SER A 373 13.39 -18.01 4.31
CA SER A 373 14.17 -16.94 4.94
C SER A 373 13.29 -15.78 5.40
N LEU A 374 12.29 -15.42 4.59
CA LEU A 374 11.31 -14.40 4.92
C LEU A 374 10.41 -14.83 6.10
N ALA A 375 9.87 -16.05 6.04
CA ALA A 375 9.05 -16.60 7.11
C ALA A 375 9.81 -16.64 8.43
N GLU A 376 11.08 -17.07 8.41
CA GLU A 376 11.94 -17.11 9.59
C GLU A 376 12.29 -15.71 10.11
N ALA A 377 12.58 -14.76 9.21
CA ALA A 377 12.89 -13.39 9.59
C ALA A 377 11.69 -12.72 10.29
N VAL A 378 10.46 -12.95 9.80
CA VAL A 378 9.24 -12.42 10.42
C VAL A 378 8.92 -13.13 11.73
N ARG A 379 9.00 -14.47 11.77
CA ARG A 379 8.74 -15.27 12.98
C ARG A 379 9.64 -14.89 14.15
N THR A 380 10.86 -14.43 13.86
CA THR A 380 11.85 -14.05 14.87
C THR A 380 11.85 -12.55 15.18
N VAL A 381 10.91 -11.75 14.65
CA VAL A 381 10.71 -10.36 15.06
C VAL A 381 10.30 -10.34 16.54
N PRO A 382 11.04 -9.65 17.43
CA PRO A 382 10.68 -9.58 18.84
C PRO A 382 9.30 -8.92 19.04
N PRO A 383 8.51 -9.35 20.05
CA PRO A 383 7.25 -8.69 20.40
C PRO A 383 7.42 -7.18 20.62
N MET A 384 8.53 -6.78 21.26
CA MET A 384 8.88 -5.37 21.50
C MET A 384 9.06 -4.55 20.22
N GLU A 385 9.53 -5.16 19.11
CA GLU A 385 9.66 -4.45 17.83
C GLU A 385 8.28 -4.29 17.17
N THR A 386 7.42 -5.30 17.29
CA THR A 386 6.03 -5.20 16.80
C THR A 386 5.28 -4.10 17.54
N GLU A 387 5.43 -4.03 18.87
CA GLU A 387 4.88 -2.94 19.68
C GLU A 387 5.45 -1.57 19.28
N ARG A 388 6.77 -1.47 19.04
CA ARG A 388 7.40 -0.25 18.54
C ARG A 388 6.74 0.23 17.27
N ARG A 389 6.59 -0.65 16.28
CA ARG A 389 5.97 -0.33 14.97
C ARG A 389 4.52 0.13 15.12
N LEU A 390 3.77 -0.47 16.05
CA LEU A 390 2.41 -0.05 16.37
C LEU A 390 2.36 1.36 16.98
N ARG A 391 3.24 1.67 17.93
CA ARG A 391 3.31 3.00 18.55
C ARG A 391 3.81 4.07 17.57
N VAL A 392 4.78 3.73 16.72
CA VAL A 392 5.24 4.60 15.63
C VAL A 392 4.09 4.90 14.67
N ALA A 393 3.37 3.87 14.20
CA ALA A 393 2.21 4.04 13.34
C ALA A 393 1.11 4.90 14.01
N ALA A 394 0.87 4.72 15.31
CA ALA A 394 -0.07 5.55 16.06
C ALA A 394 0.38 7.02 16.16
N ARG A 395 1.67 7.27 16.41
CA ARG A 395 2.23 8.61 16.61
C ARG A 395 2.34 9.40 15.32
N GLN A 396 2.74 8.75 14.23
CA GLN A 396 2.85 9.39 12.92
C GLN A 396 1.48 9.54 12.23
N GLY A 397 0.45 8.84 12.72
CA GLY A 397 -0.83 8.72 12.03
C GLY A 397 -0.70 7.89 10.75
N ASP A 398 0.35 7.07 10.66
CA ASP A 398 0.67 6.28 9.49
C ASP A 398 -0.33 5.13 9.36
N ALA A 399 -0.78 4.97 8.13
CA ALA A 399 -1.56 3.83 7.69
C ALA A 399 -0.65 2.91 6.87
N VAL A 400 -1.05 1.63 6.71
CA VAL A 400 -0.31 0.64 5.91
C VAL A 400 -0.02 1.17 4.49
N ASP A 401 -0.91 2.03 3.98
CA ASP A 401 -0.66 2.95 2.87
C ASP A 401 -1.46 4.25 3.05
N GLY A 402 -1.34 5.22 2.11
CA GLY A 402 -2.07 6.49 2.17
C GLY A 402 -3.60 6.40 1.97
N SER A 403 -4.15 5.20 1.81
CA SER A 403 -5.58 4.94 1.56
C SER A 403 -6.33 4.34 2.76
N HIS A 404 -5.64 3.69 3.69
CA HIS A 404 -6.23 3.07 4.87
C HIS A 404 -6.31 4.03 6.07
N PRO A 405 -7.22 3.79 7.05
CA PRO A 405 -7.15 4.43 8.35
C PRO A 405 -5.86 4.03 9.09
N PRO A 406 -5.39 4.86 10.05
CA PRO A 406 -4.27 4.51 10.90
C PRO A 406 -4.46 3.13 11.57
N THR A 407 -3.43 2.29 11.51
CA THR A 407 -3.51 0.88 11.93
C THR A 407 -3.97 0.73 13.38
N HIS A 408 -3.58 1.65 14.27
CA HIS A 408 -4.00 1.64 15.67
C HIS A 408 -5.52 1.83 15.87
N LEU A 409 -6.18 2.62 15.01
CA LEU A 409 -7.63 2.79 15.05
C LEU A 409 -8.35 1.54 14.53
N ARG A 410 -7.82 0.91 13.48
CA ARG A 410 -8.33 -0.38 12.97
C ARG A 410 -8.27 -1.45 14.05
N LEU A 411 -7.13 -1.58 14.73
CA LEU A 411 -6.96 -2.50 15.86
C LEU A 411 -7.92 -2.22 17.02
N ARG A 412 -8.17 -0.94 17.33
CA ARG A 412 -9.18 -0.53 18.33
C ARG A 412 -10.60 -0.87 17.90
N MET A 413 -10.90 -0.80 16.60
CA MET A 413 -12.20 -1.17 16.05
C MET A 413 -12.49 -2.66 16.24
N LEU A 414 -11.47 -3.51 16.10
CA LEU A 414 -11.61 -4.96 16.35
C LEU A 414 -12.07 -5.26 17.78
N THR A 415 -11.60 -4.48 18.77
CA THR A 415 -11.97 -4.66 20.18
C THR A 415 -13.30 -4.01 20.56
N ALA A 416 -13.73 -2.99 19.81
CA ALA A 416 -15.03 -2.36 20.02
C ALA A 416 -16.19 -3.21 19.48
N THR A 417 -15.90 -4.18 18.61
CA THR A 417 -16.90 -5.08 18.03
C THR A 417 -17.11 -6.27 18.96
N ALA A 418 -18.31 -6.41 19.54
CA ALA A 418 -18.68 -7.65 20.23
C ALA A 418 -18.78 -8.79 19.20
N PRO A 419 -18.05 -9.91 19.35
CA PRO A 419 -18.21 -11.04 18.43
C PRO A 419 -19.57 -11.69 18.67
N GLU A 420 -20.48 -11.63 17.70
CA GLU A 420 -21.79 -12.28 17.78
C GLU A 420 -21.72 -13.82 17.62
N GLN A 421 -20.56 -14.40 17.26
CA GLN A 421 -20.49 -15.81 16.88
C GLN A 421 -19.24 -16.52 17.40
N HIS A 422 -19.45 -17.74 17.93
CA HIS A 422 -18.41 -18.63 18.46
C HIS A 422 -17.80 -19.56 17.38
N ARG A 423 -18.28 -19.52 16.13
CA ARG A 423 -17.89 -20.45 15.07
C ARG A 423 -17.39 -19.69 13.83
N HIS A 424 -16.21 -20.04 13.36
CA HIS A 424 -15.67 -19.55 12.09
C HIS A 424 -16.44 -20.20 10.93
N PRO A 425 -17.20 -19.43 10.11
CA PRO A 425 -17.88 -19.98 8.94
C PRO A 425 -16.89 -20.50 7.88
N VAL A 426 -15.65 -20.00 7.89
CA VAL A 426 -14.57 -20.44 6.99
C VAL A 426 -13.32 -20.81 7.79
N VAL A 427 -12.93 -22.08 7.74
CA VAL A 427 -11.70 -22.60 8.33
C VAL A 427 -10.78 -23.09 7.23
N LEU A 428 -9.56 -22.55 7.18
CA LEU A 428 -8.47 -23.06 6.37
C LEU A 428 -7.63 -24.04 7.21
N ASP A 429 -7.96 -25.32 7.15
CA ASP A 429 -7.19 -26.37 7.84
C ASP A 429 -5.79 -26.56 7.21
N SER A 430 -4.91 -27.26 7.93
CA SER A 430 -3.53 -27.50 7.51
C SER A 430 -3.44 -28.29 6.19
N GLY A 431 -4.37 -29.20 5.93
CA GLY A 431 -4.41 -29.98 4.70
C GLY A 431 -4.72 -29.11 3.48
N ARG A 432 -5.78 -28.31 3.56
CA ARG A 432 -6.13 -27.34 2.51
C ARG A 432 -5.06 -26.26 2.34
N ALA A 433 -4.46 -25.79 3.44
CA ALA A 433 -3.37 -24.84 3.37
C ALA A 433 -2.17 -25.42 2.60
N ALA A 434 -1.78 -26.67 2.86
CA ALA A 434 -0.70 -27.34 2.15
C ALA A 434 -1.00 -27.56 0.67
N LEU A 435 -2.25 -27.88 0.31
CA LEU A 435 -2.66 -27.96 -1.09
C LEU A 435 -2.52 -26.62 -1.82
N ILE A 436 -2.94 -25.51 -1.19
CA ILE A 436 -2.75 -24.18 -1.77
C ILE A 436 -1.26 -23.86 -1.93
N GLU A 437 -0.41 -24.23 -0.97
CA GLU A 437 1.04 -24.03 -1.13
C GLU A 437 1.62 -24.84 -2.30
N ALA A 438 1.11 -26.05 -2.54
CA ALA A 438 1.49 -26.85 -3.71
C ALA A 438 1.03 -26.21 -5.02
N GLU A 439 -0.20 -25.66 -5.06
CA GLU A 439 -0.74 -24.91 -6.22
C GLU A 439 0.11 -23.66 -6.54
N LEU A 440 0.72 -23.04 -5.52
CA LEU A 440 1.56 -21.84 -5.65
C LEU A 440 3.05 -22.13 -5.94
N ALA A 441 3.50 -23.38 -5.91
CA ALA A 441 4.91 -23.74 -5.89
C ALA A 441 5.70 -23.22 -7.12
N GLU A 442 5.10 -23.28 -8.32
CA GLU A 442 5.77 -22.80 -9.54
C GLU A 442 5.91 -21.27 -9.55
N LEU A 443 4.86 -20.55 -9.17
CA LEU A 443 4.89 -19.09 -9.08
C LEU A 443 5.85 -18.61 -7.99
N ARG A 444 5.93 -19.33 -6.87
CA ARG A 444 6.94 -19.10 -5.82
C ARG A 444 8.36 -19.14 -6.36
N ARG A 445 8.70 -20.12 -7.20
CA ARG A 445 10.03 -20.19 -7.84
C ARG A 445 10.27 -19.01 -8.78
N ARG A 446 9.31 -18.74 -9.68
CA ARG A 446 9.43 -17.65 -10.67
C ARG A 446 9.58 -16.28 -10.01
N ILE A 447 8.73 -15.97 -9.03
CA ILE A 447 8.71 -14.66 -8.36
C ILE A 447 9.94 -14.48 -7.47
N ALA A 448 10.43 -15.55 -6.81
CA ALA A 448 11.71 -15.49 -6.11
C ALA A 448 12.85 -15.10 -7.06
N GLY A 449 12.88 -15.67 -8.28
CA GLY A 449 13.85 -15.29 -9.30
C GLY A 449 13.68 -13.87 -9.88
N GLN A 450 12.50 -13.24 -9.74
CA GLN A 450 12.29 -11.84 -10.12
C GLN A 450 12.70 -10.87 -8.99
N LEU A 451 12.56 -11.31 -7.74
CA LEU A 451 12.91 -10.52 -6.56
C LEU A 451 14.41 -10.54 -6.26
N LEU A 452 15.15 -11.56 -6.69
CA LEU A 452 16.61 -11.71 -6.50
C LEU A 452 17.40 -11.36 -7.75
#